data_AF-A0A2V9H6R3-F1
#
_entry.id   AF-A0A2V9H6R3-F1
#
_cell.length_a   1.000
_cell.length_b   1.000
_cell.length_c   1.000
_cell.angle_alpha   90.00
_cell.angle_beta   90.00
_cell.angle_gamma   90.00
#
_symmetry.space_group_name_H-M   'P 1'
#
loop_
_entity.id
_entity.type
_entity.pdbx_description
1 polymer ?
#
loop_
_entity_poly.entity_id
_entity_poly.type
_entity_poly.pdbx_seq_one_letter_code
_entity_poly.pdbx_strand_id
1 'polypeptide(L)'
;MFAQDSAVSGDEQFNGRWDIRTTGGRSRAWWLEIENAGTPTPQGKFISAFSGDLNVIEDISISGHTLRFGWTRQERPSPGAEPVSRKLVYTAKLVNGRLQGVFEVEGSNQPLLEWIGVRAPVIKEMDDGTWREGKPIELFNGENMTGWVSWDGQEPVGWSVKDGALASTGRGQDIVSQQKFWNFKLHVEFSLAQHSNSGVALRNRYEVQILDDYGRPPNAHSAGALYSRIAPSENASKPAGEWETYDIRLVGCQVTVAFNGKKVIEKGVIDGLTAMAHDSDEGEPGGIALQGDHGPVEFRKITITPLVH
;
A
#
# COMPACT_ATOMS: atom_id res chain seq x y z
N MET A 1 34.28 18.44 -39.25
CA MET A 1 33.14 17.51 -39.06
C MET A 1 33.29 16.98 -37.64
N PHE A 2 32.63 17.59 -36.68
CA PHE A 2 32.74 17.17 -35.28
C PHE A 2 31.92 15.90 -35.12
N ALA A 3 32.58 14.80 -34.79
CA ALA A 3 31.91 13.63 -34.26
C ALA A 3 31.28 14.06 -32.93
N GLN A 4 29.96 14.09 -32.87
CA GLN A 4 29.26 14.02 -31.59
C GLN A 4 29.55 12.63 -31.04
N ASP A 5 30.45 12.55 -30.07
CA ASP A 5 30.50 11.43 -29.16
C ASP A 5 29.14 11.38 -28.45
N SER A 6 28.27 10.48 -28.91
CA SER A 6 27.08 10.08 -28.16
C SER A 6 27.57 9.29 -26.96
N ALA A 7 27.92 10.00 -25.88
CA ALA A 7 28.05 9.40 -24.56
C ALA A 7 26.73 8.69 -24.26
N VAL A 8 26.81 7.36 -24.13
CA VAL A 8 25.71 6.48 -23.72
C VAL A 8 25.10 7.07 -22.45
N SER A 9 23.84 7.51 -22.52
CA SER A 9 23.20 8.20 -21.39
C SER A 9 23.00 7.16 -20.28
N GLY A 10 23.70 7.28 -19.16
CA GLY A 10 23.50 6.38 -18.01
C GLY A 10 22.11 6.51 -17.35
N ASP A 11 21.26 7.40 -17.86
CA ASP A 11 19.97 7.78 -17.32
C ASP A 11 18.89 6.71 -17.57
N GLU A 12 19.07 5.80 -18.55
CA GLU A 12 18.18 4.65 -18.71
C GLU A 12 18.15 3.74 -17.47
N GLN A 13 19.18 3.81 -16.62
CA GLN A 13 19.25 3.03 -15.38
C GLN A 13 18.19 3.44 -14.34
N PHE A 14 17.49 4.57 -14.48
CA PHE A 14 16.39 4.90 -13.58
C PHE A 14 15.14 4.07 -13.86
N ASN A 15 14.99 3.50 -15.06
CA ASN A 15 13.83 2.69 -15.44
C ASN A 15 13.59 1.51 -14.50
N GLY A 16 12.32 1.13 -14.35
CA GLY A 16 11.85 0.03 -13.51
C GLY A 16 11.26 0.49 -12.18
N ARG A 17 11.03 -0.48 -11.30
CA ARG A 17 10.36 -0.30 -10.01
C ARG A 17 11.35 -0.21 -8.86
N TRP A 18 10.98 0.58 -7.87
CA TRP A 18 11.81 0.88 -6.71
C TRP A 18 11.00 0.85 -5.43
N ASP A 19 11.44 0.00 -4.50
CA ASP A 19 10.96 -0.07 -3.13
C ASP A 19 11.71 0.99 -2.32
N ILE A 20 10.99 1.96 -1.80
CA ILE A 20 11.59 3.13 -1.15
C ILE A 20 11.31 3.10 0.35
N ARG A 21 12.33 3.41 1.14
CA ARG A 21 12.24 3.64 2.59
C ARG A 21 12.76 5.03 2.92
N THR A 22 12.04 5.75 3.77
CA THR A 22 12.51 7.03 4.32
C THR A 22 13.40 6.79 5.55
N THR A 23 14.42 7.64 5.74
CA THR A 23 15.41 7.50 6.83
C THR A 23 15.11 8.35 8.07
N GLY A 24 13.96 9.02 8.11
CA GLY A 24 13.50 9.79 9.27
C GLY A 24 13.01 8.94 10.45
N GLY A 25 12.74 9.57 11.60
CA GLY A 25 12.36 8.89 12.85
C GLY A 25 11.09 8.03 12.81
N ARG A 26 10.32 8.11 11.73
CA ARG A 26 9.28 7.15 11.35
C ARG A 26 9.51 6.74 9.90
N SER A 27 10.14 5.58 9.69
CA SER A 27 10.34 5.06 8.34
C SER A 27 8.99 4.78 7.69
N ARG A 28 8.84 5.18 6.42
CA ARG A 28 7.64 4.99 5.62
C ARG A 28 7.99 4.22 4.36
N ALA A 29 7.09 3.33 3.95
CA ALA A 29 7.17 2.65 2.68
C ALA A 29 6.64 3.57 1.58
N TRP A 30 7.47 3.82 0.58
CA TRP A 30 7.10 4.49 -0.67
C TRP A 30 7.42 3.54 -1.83
N TRP A 31 6.90 3.86 -3.00
CA TRP A 31 7.16 3.08 -4.21
C TRP A 31 7.20 3.98 -5.42
N LEU A 32 8.08 3.66 -6.36
CA LEU A 32 8.30 4.43 -7.57
C LEU A 32 8.45 3.49 -8.77
N GLU A 33 7.76 3.80 -9.86
CA GLU A 33 8.00 3.22 -11.18
C GLU A 33 8.40 4.31 -12.15
N ILE A 34 9.48 4.06 -12.90
CA ILE A 34 9.98 4.95 -13.95
C ILE A 34 9.99 4.18 -15.25
N GLU A 35 9.49 4.83 -16.31
CA GLU A 35 9.52 4.33 -17.68
C GLU A 35 10.10 5.39 -18.60
N ASN A 36 10.68 4.94 -19.72
CA ASN A 36 11.23 5.80 -20.76
C ASN A 36 12.32 6.78 -20.26
N ALA A 37 13.02 6.48 -19.17
CA ALA A 37 14.23 7.19 -18.78
C ALA A 37 15.31 7.06 -19.88
N GLY A 38 16.05 8.15 -20.11
CA GLY A 38 16.96 8.30 -21.26
C GLY A 38 16.28 8.75 -22.56
N THR A 39 14.96 8.93 -22.55
CA THR A 39 14.21 9.56 -23.65
C THR A 39 13.80 10.99 -23.30
N PRO A 40 13.37 11.81 -24.28
CA PRO A 40 12.82 13.14 -24.01
C PRO A 40 11.51 13.15 -23.19
N THR A 41 10.85 12.00 -23.04
CA THR A 41 9.53 11.88 -22.41
C THR A 41 9.51 10.78 -21.34
N PRO A 42 10.28 10.93 -20.25
CA PRO A 42 10.19 10.00 -19.12
C PRO A 42 8.79 10.07 -18.50
N GLN A 43 8.35 8.94 -17.96
CA GLN A 43 7.09 8.81 -17.26
C GLN A 43 7.33 8.12 -15.92
N GLY A 44 6.43 8.30 -14.97
CA GLY A 44 6.49 7.52 -13.76
C GLY A 44 5.24 7.59 -12.92
N LYS A 45 5.17 6.65 -11.99
CA LYS A 45 4.13 6.55 -10.98
C LYS A 45 4.77 6.53 -9.61
N PHE A 46 4.10 7.10 -8.63
CA PHE A 46 4.63 7.22 -7.29
C PHE A 46 3.56 7.06 -6.22
N ILE A 47 3.93 6.38 -5.14
CA ILE A 47 3.12 6.20 -3.96
C ILE A 47 3.89 6.74 -2.78
N SER A 48 3.26 7.65 -2.04
CA SER A 48 3.74 8.12 -0.76
C SER A 48 2.77 7.73 0.34
N ALA A 49 3.30 7.50 1.53
CA ALA A 49 2.49 7.25 2.73
C ALA A 49 1.58 8.44 3.14
N PHE A 50 1.67 9.60 2.47
CA PHE A 50 0.88 10.79 2.82
C PHE A 50 -0.43 10.93 2.05
N SER A 51 -0.52 10.33 0.85
CA SER A 51 -1.73 10.38 0.02
C SER A 51 -2.33 9.00 -0.22
N GLY A 52 -1.54 7.92 -0.13
CA GLY A 52 -2.00 6.55 -0.30
C GLY A 52 -2.37 6.15 -1.73
N ASP A 53 -2.76 7.12 -2.55
CA ASP A 53 -3.11 6.96 -3.96
C ASP A 53 -1.89 6.63 -4.83
N LEU A 54 -2.13 5.94 -5.95
CA LEU A 54 -1.19 5.87 -7.06
C LEU A 54 -1.21 7.16 -7.85
N ASN A 55 -0.15 7.94 -7.72
CA ASN A 55 -0.03 9.22 -8.40
C ASN A 55 0.73 9.02 -9.69
N VAL A 56 0.14 9.44 -10.81
CA VAL A 56 0.91 9.70 -12.03
C VAL A 56 1.75 10.95 -11.77
N ILE A 57 3.05 10.86 -12.01
CA ILE A 57 3.97 11.97 -11.77
C ILE A 57 3.71 13.07 -12.80
N GLU A 58 3.41 14.29 -12.31
CA GLU A 58 3.14 15.47 -13.16
C GLU A 58 4.42 15.99 -13.82
N ASP A 59 5.43 16.26 -12.99
CA ASP A 59 6.72 16.79 -13.42
C ASP A 59 7.78 15.72 -13.19
N ILE A 60 8.42 15.25 -14.26
CA ILE A 60 9.56 14.34 -14.20
C ILE A 60 10.65 14.81 -15.15
N SER A 61 11.89 14.81 -14.65
CA SER A 61 13.07 15.05 -15.47
C SER A 61 14.22 14.18 -14.99
N ILE A 62 15.05 13.76 -15.94
CA ILE A 62 16.29 13.04 -15.66
C ILE A 62 17.37 13.72 -16.48
N SER A 63 18.37 14.24 -15.80
CA SER A 63 19.51 14.89 -16.44
C SER A 63 20.75 14.79 -15.59
N GLY A 64 21.89 14.52 -16.22
CA GLY A 64 23.18 14.42 -15.53
C GLY A 64 23.15 13.43 -14.37
N HIS A 65 22.53 12.26 -14.56
CA HIS A 65 22.40 11.22 -13.55
C HIS A 65 21.61 11.62 -12.29
N THR A 66 20.73 12.61 -12.43
CA THR A 66 19.83 13.05 -11.37
C THR A 66 18.39 12.91 -11.85
N LEU A 67 17.62 12.06 -11.17
CA LEU A 67 16.18 12.02 -11.28
C LEU A 67 15.59 13.13 -10.43
N ARG A 68 14.66 13.89 -10.99
CA ARG A 68 13.82 14.84 -10.27
C ARG A 68 12.37 14.60 -10.64
N PHE A 69 11.50 14.52 -9.66
CA PHE A 69 10.06 14.43 -9.90
C PHE A 69 9.23 15.16 -8.85
N GLY A 70 7.97 15.43 -9.15
CA GLY A 70 7.09 16.14 -8.22
C GLY A 70 5.72 16.48 -8.80
N TRP A 71 4.92 17.15 -7.99
CA TRP A 71 3.60 17.67 -8.36
C TRP A 71 3.27 18.91 -7.53
N THR A 72 2.31 19.70 -8.02
CA THR A 72 1.83 20.88 -7.32
C THR A 72 0.60 20.54 -6.50
N ARG A 73 0.69 20.64 -5.18
CA ARG A 73 -0.44 20.47 -4.28
C ARG A 73 -1.04 21.83 -3.93
N GLN A 74 -2.36 21.95 -4.07
CA GLN A 74 -3.10 23.04 -3.46
C GLN A 74 -3.40 22.68 -2.00
N GLU A 75 -2.86 23.44 -1.07
CA GLU A 75 -3.27 23.30 0.33
C GLU A 75 -4.67 23.86 0.50
N ARG A 76 -5.55 23.12 1.21
CA ARG A 76 -6.82 23.68 1.65
C ARG A 76 -6.50 24.82 2.61
N PRO A 77 -6.84 26.08 2.27
CA PRO A 77 -6.56 27.18 3.16
C PRO A 77 -7.37 27.01 4.44
N SER A 78 -6.81 27.47 5.57
CA SER A 78 -7.62 27.79 6.75
C SER A 78 -8.73 28.77 6.33
N PRO A 79 -9.91 28.74 6.99
CA PRO A 79 -11.00 29.67 6.65
C PRO A 79 -10.50 31.13 6.63
N GLY A 80 -10.59 31.79 5.46
CA GLY A 80 -10.14 33.16 5.25
C GLY A 80 -8.70 33.35 4.78
N ALA A 81 -7.93 32.28 4.57
CA ALA A 81 -6.61 32.36 3.93
C ALA A 81 -6.71 32.16 2.41
N GLU A 82 -5.81 32.80 1.67
CA GLU A 82 -5.65 32.55 0.24
C GLU A 82 -5.11 31.12 0.00
N PRO A 83 -5.56 30.42 -1.06
CA PRO A 83 -5.00 29.13 -1.42
C PRO A 83 -3.49 29.24 -1.68
N VAL A 84 -2.70 28.40 -1.03
CA VAL A 84 -1.26 28.31 -1.26
C VAL A 84 -0.98 27.06 -2.09
N SER A 85 -0.28 27.23 -3.22
CA SER A 85 0.24 26.12 -4.00
C SER A 85 1.65 25.79 -3.54
N ARG A 86 1.90 24.53 -3.21
CA ARG A 86 3.20 24.01 -2.77
C ARG A 86 3.66 22.96 -3.77
N LYS A 87 4.94 23.03 -4.18
CA LYS A 87 5.53 21.98 -5.00
C LYS A 87 6.17 20.94 -4.10
N LEU A 88 5.74 19.69 -4.24
CA LEU A 88 6.39 18.53 -3.63
C LEU A 88 7.50 18.09 -4.57
N VAL A 89 8.75 18.08 -4.11
CA VAL A 89 9.92 17.84 -4.95
C VAL A 89 10.73 16.67 -4.39
N TYR A 90 10.97 15.69 -5.25
CA TYR A 90 11.79 14.52 -4.97
C TYR A 90 12.98 14.56 -5.92
N THR A 91 14.18 14.37 -5.38
CA THR A 91 15.39 14.24 -6.19
C THR A 91 16.14 13.00 -5.78
N ALA A 92 16.80 12.34 -6.74
CA ALA A 92 17.57 11.14 -6.47
C ALA A 92 18.74 10.99 -7.43
N LYS A 93 19.81 10.38 -6.92
CA LYS A 93 20.93 9.88 -7.72
C LYS A 93 21.03 8.37 -7.58
N LEU A 94 21.51 7.72 -8.63
CA LEU A 94 21.81 6.30 -8.60
C LEU A 94 23.24 6.09 -8.09
N VAL A 95 23.39 5.49 -6.92
CA VAL A 95 24.68 5.22 -6.27
C VAL A 95 24.74 3.74 -5.91
N ASN A 96 25.70 3.01 -6.51
CA ASN A 96 25.87 1.56 -6.29
C ASN A 96 24.58 0.75 -6.48
N GLY A 97 23.80 1.08 -7.52
CA GLY A 97 22.54 0.40 -7.84
C GLY A 97 21.35 0.76 -6.94
N ARG A 98 21.48 1.76 -6.07
CA ARG A 98 20.41 2.25 -5.19
C ARG A 98 20.10 3.70 -5.48
N LEU A 99 18.82 4.08 -5.42
CA LEU A 99 18.44 5.48 -5.40
C LEU A 99 18.78 6.05 -4.02
N GLN A 100 19.54 7.13 -4.00
CA GLN A 100 19.75 7.97 -2.83
C GLN A 100 19.06 9.29 -3.12
N GLY A 101 18.02 9.60 -2.37
CA GLY A 101 17.19 10.75 -2.65
C GLY A 101 16.79 11.56 -1.43
N VAL A 102 16.27 12.74 -1.73
CA VAL A 102 15.71 13.67 -0.76
C VAL A 102 14.33 14.12 -1.24
N PHE A 103 13.45 14.37 -0.28
CA PHE A 103 12.15 14.97 -0.48
C PHE A 103 12.11 16.32 0.21
N GLU A 104 11.58 17.32 -0.47
CA GLU A 104 11.35 18.65 0.04
C GLU A 104 10.01 19.23 -0.42
N VAL A 105 9.56 20.23 0.32
CA VAL A 105 8.47 21.11 -0.11
C VAL A 105 9.11 22.43 -0.52
N GLU A 106 8.94 22.83 -1.79
CA GLU A 106 9.56 24.04 -2.31
C GLU A 106 9.17 25.28 -1.49
N GLY A 107 10.17 26.06 -1.08
CA GLY A 107 9.99 27.24 -0.22
C GLY A 107 9.69 26.93 1.25
N SER A 108 9.83 25.68 1.69
CA SER A 108 9.75 25.29 3.10
C SER A 108 11.11 25.39 3.79
N ASN A 109 11.09 25.73 5.08
CA ASN A 109 12.28 25.69 5.95
C ASN A 109 12.42 24.35 6.71
N GLN A 110 11.57 23.37 6.41
CA GLN A 110 11.65 22.04 7.03
C GLN A 110 12.89 21.29 6.52
N PRO A 111 13.55 20.48 7.37
CA PRO A 111 14.63 19.62 6.92
C PRO A 111 14.19 18.70 5.77
N LEU A 112 15.12 18.41 4.86
CA LEU A 112 14.92 17.43 3.80
C LEU A 112 14.64 16.07 4.42
N LEU A 113 13.67 15.34 3.87
CA LEU A 113 13.46 13.94 4.21
C LEU A 113 14.29 13.08 3.26
N GLU A 114 15.34 12.46 3.78
CA GLU A 114 16.14 11.50 3.04
C GLU A 114 15.39 10.17 2.84
N TRP A 115 15.69 9.51 1.72
CA TRP A 115 15.12 8.23 1.37
C TRP A 115 16.05 7.40 0.49
N ILE A 116 15.91 6.08 0.59
CA ILE A 116 16.67 5.09 -0.17
C ILE A 116 15.69 4.24 -0.97
N GLY A 117 15.92 4.15 -2.28
CA GLY A 117 15.22 3.23 -3.17
C GLY A 117 16.11 2.03 -3.52
N VAL A 118 15.57 0.83 -3.40
CA VAL A 118 16.17 -0.41 -3.91
C VAL A 118 15.30 -0.96 -5.02
N ARG A 119 15.85 -1.81 -5.89
CA ARG A 119 15.06 -2.43 -6.95
C ARG A 119 13.94 -3.27 -6.34
N ALA A 120 12.71 -3.01 -6.75
CA ALA A 120 11.62 -3.91 -6.44
C ALA A 120 11.90 -5.27 -7.13
N PRO A 121 11.69 -6.40 -6.44
CA PRO A 121 11.95 -7.71 -7.00
C PRO A 121 10.96 -8.08 -8.09
N VAL A 122 11.42 -8.93 -9.02
CA VAL A 122 10.53 -9.57 -9.99
C VAL A 122 9.97 -10.85 -9.38
N ILE A 123 8.71 -10.81 -8.97
CA ILE A 123 8.00 -11.96 -8.42
C ILE A 123 7.35 -12.74 -9.57
N LYS A 124 7.85 -13.95 -9.83
CA LYS A 124 7.41 -14.79 -10.97
C LYS A 124 6.34 -15.81 -10.62
N GLU A 125 6.07 -16.00 -9.32
CA GLU A 125 5.08 -16.95 -8.84
C GLU A 125 3.68 -16.50 -9.27
N MET A 126 2.87 -17.46 -9.71
CA MET A 126 1.51 -17.25 -10.21
C MET A 126 0.59 -18.28 -9.59
N ASP A 127 -0.69 -17.95 -9.48
CA ASP A 127 -1.73 -18.89 -9.08
C ASP A 127 -2.08 -19.82 -10.26
N ASP A 128 -1.21 -20.79 -10.50
CA ASP A 128 -1.33 -21.79 -11.57
C ASP A 128 -2.14 -23.03 -11.17
N GLY A 129 -2.69 -23.05 -9.95
CA GLY A 129 -3.47 -24.16 -9.39
C GLY A 129 -2.64 -25.30 -8.80
N THR A 130 -1.30 -25.19 -8.76
CA THR A 130 -0.42 -26.21 -8.16
C THR A 130 -0.27 -26.08 -6.63
N TRP A 131 -0.53 -24.89 -6.11
CA TRP A 131 -0.40 -24.56 -4.69
C TRP A 131 -1.40 -25.31 -3.81
N ARG A 132 -0.89 -25.99 -2.79
CA ARG A 132 -1.64 -26.78 -1.82
C ARG A 132 -1.85 -26.00 -0.52
N GLU A 133 -2.97 -26.24 0.14
CA GLU A 133 -3.29 -25.63 1.42
C GLU A 133 -2.49 -26.30 2.54
N GLY A 134 -1.78 -25.49 3.33
CA GLY A 134 -1.15 -25.89 4.57
C GLY A 134 -2.15 -25.96 5.72
N LYS A 135 -1.64 -25.96 6.95
CA LYS A 135 -2.47 -25.94 8.15
C LYS A 135 -3.04 -24.53 8.39
N PRO A 136 -4.36 -24.37 8.59
CA PRO A 136 -4.96 -23.10 8.99
C PRO A 136 -4.43 -22.61 10.35
N ILE A 137 -4.29 -21.30 10.49
CA ILE A 137 -3.80 -20.59 11.67
C ILE A 137 -4.80 -19.47 11.99
N GLU A 138 -5.33 -19.46 13.20
CA GLU A 138 -6.12 -18.34 13.70
C GLU A 138 -5.16 -17.22 14.15
N LEU A 139 -5.20 -16.08 13.44
CA LEU A 139 -4.38 -14.90 13.77
C LEU A 139 -4.99 -14.09 14.91
N PHE A 140 -6.28 -14.25 15.17
CA PHE A 140 -6.95 -13.63 16.32
C PHE A 140 -7.56 -14.72 17.20
N ASN A 141 -7.33 -14.61 18.51
CA ASN A 141 -7.71 -15.62 19.49
C ASN A 141 -9.07 -15.37 20.15
N GLY A 142 -9.75 -14.26 19.84
CA GLY A 142 -11.04 -13.92 20.46
C GLY A 142 -10.96 -13.32 21.87
N GLU A 143 -9.77 -13.26 22.48
CA GLU A 143 -9.62 -12.91 23.90
C GLU A 143 -8.78 -11.66 24.13
N ASN A 144 -7.68 -11.52 23.40
CA ASN A 144 -6.72 -10.43 23.59
C ASN A 144 -5.92 -10.16 22.31
N MET A 145 -5.00 -9.20 22.36
CA MET A 145 -4.20 -8.77 21.22
C MET A 145 -2.89 -9.58 21.04
N THR A 146 -2.75 -10.74 21.68
CA THR A 146 -1.57 -11.60 21.48
C THR A 146 -1.35 -11.88 20.00
N GLY A 147 -0.14 -11.62 19.52
CA GLY A 147 0.22 -11.79 18.11
C GLY A 147 0.01 -10.55 17.25
N TRP A 148 -0.48 -9.44 17.81
CA TRP A 148 -0.65 -8.15 17.14
C TRP A 148 0.19 -7.06 17.78
N VAL A 149 0.73 -6.18 16.96
CA VAL A 149 1.49 -4.98 17.36
C VAL A 149 1.05 -3.80 16.51
N SER A 150 1.30 -2.57 16.95
CA SER A 150 1.25 -1.41 16.04
C SER A 150 2.22 -1.62 14.88
N TRP A 151 1.96 -0.99 13.73
CA TRP A 151 2.80 -1.09 12.54
C TRP A 151 4.29 -0.76 12.78
N ASP A 152 4.60 0.03 13.81
CA ASP A 152 5.96 0.39 14.26
C ASP A 152 6.56 -0.59 15.30
N GLY A 153 5.88 -1.70 15.57
CA GLY A 153 6.28 -2.74 16.51
C GLY A 153 5.97 -2.44 17.98
N GLN A 154 5.31 -1.33 18.29
CA GLN A 154 4.89 -0.98 19.65
C GLN A 154 3.54 -1.60 20.03
N GLU A 155 3.06 -1.29 21.23
CA GLU A 155 1.72 -1.68 21.67
C GLU A 155 0.63 -1.15 20.71
N PRO A 156 -0.43 -1.93 20.43
CA PRO A 156 -1.50 -1.59 19.50
C PRO A 156 -2.48 -0.53 20.07
N VAL A 157 -2.02 0.72 20.15
CA VAL A 157 -2.79 1.82 20.77
C VAL A 157 -4.10 2.08 20.01
N GLY A 158 -5.19 2.18 20.78
CA GLY A 158 -6.53 2.49 20.29
C GLY A 158 -7.34 1.27 19.80
N TRP A 159 -6.81 0.07 20.04
CA TRP A 159 -7.51 -1.19 19.86
C TRP A 159 -7.87 -1.83 21.20
N SER A 160 -8.91 -2.66 21.18
CA SER A 160 -9.35 -3.46 22.32
C SER A 160 -10.02 -4.74 21.85
N VAL A 161 -10.26 -5.69 22.76
CA VAL A 161 -11.15 -6.83 22.48
C VAL A 161 -12.47 -6.59 23.18
N LYS A 162 -13.57 -6.66 22.43
CA LYS A 162 -14.94 -6.50 22.90
C LYS A 162 -15.80 -7.61 22.32
N ASP A 163 -16.51 -8.32 23.18
CA ASP A 163 -17.46 -9.39 22.80
C ASP A 163 -16.86 -10.43 21.83
N GLY A 164 -15.57 -10.75 22.01
CA GLY A 164 -14.87 -11.71 21.15
C GLY A 164 -14.36 -11.15 19.82
N ALA A 165 -14.38 -9.82 19.63
CA ALA A 165 -13.89 -9.14 18.43
C ALA A 165 -12.79 -8.12 18.76
N LEU A 166 -11.77 -8.01 17.90
CA LEU A 166 -10.85 -6.87 17.88
C LEU A 166 -11.62 -5.64 17.41
N ALA A 167 -11.57 -4.55 18.17
CA ALA A 167 -12.32 -3.34 17.89
C ALA A 167 -11.41 -2.10 17.95
N SER A 168 -11.51 -1.24 16.93
CA SER A 168 -11.01 0.13 16.96
C SER A 168 -12.19 1.10 17.02
N THR A 169 -12.01 2.21 17.74
CA THR A 169 -13.01 3.31 17.80
C THR A 169 -12.83 4.34 16.67
N GLY A 170 -11.98 4.05 15.69
CA GLY A 170 -11.61 4.97 14.61
C GLY A 170 -10.51 5.96 14.97
N ARG A 171 -9.76 5.68 16.04
CA ARG A 171 -8.57 6.44 16.46
C ARG A 171 -7.40 5.53 16.81
N GLY A 172 -7.47 4.26 16.40
CA GLY A 172 -6.42 3.28 16.59
C GLY A 172 -5.32 3.45 15.57
N GLN A 173 -4.08 3.12 15.95
CA GLN A 173 -3.01 2.98 14.96
C GLN A 173 -3.26 1.75 14.08
N ASP A 174 -2.68 1.71 12.89
CA ASP A 174 -2.66 0.45 12.14
C ASP A 174 -1.92 -0.61 12.94
N ILE A 175 -2.49 -1.81 12.97
CA ILE A 175 -1.90 -2.97 13.64
C ILE A 175 -1.53 -4.04 12.63
N VAL A 176 -0.51 -4.84 12.95
CA VAL A 176 0.01 -5.88 12.09
C VAL A 176 0.24 -7.17 12.87
N SER A 177 -0.04 -8.30 12.26
CA SER A 177 0.30 -9.60 12.83
C SER A 177 1.81 -9.78 12.92
N GLN A 178 2.31 -10.30 14.05
CA GLN A 178 3.72 -10.63 14.23
C GLN A 178 4.19 -11.76 13.31
N GLN A 179 3.29 -12.72 13.03
CA GLN A 179 3.53 -13.78 12.06
C GLN A 179 3.50 -13.21 10.64
N LYS A 180 4.42 -13.67 9.80
CA LYS A 180 4.58 -13.23 8.42
C LYS A 180 4.32 -14.37 7.44
N PHE A 181 3.71 -14.03 6.31
CA PHE A 181 3.27 -15.01 5.31
C PHE A 181 3.65 -14.54 3.91
N TRP A 182 3.95 -15.51 3.04
CA TRP A 182 4.20 -15.27 1.63
C TRP A 182 2.93 -15.55 0.82
N ASN A 183 2.72 -16.80 0.38
CA ASN A 183 1.49 -17.19 -0.30
C ASN A 183 0.50 -17.77 0.70
N PHE A 184 -0.77 -17.39 0.58
CA PHE A 184 -1.79 -17.78 1.54
C PHE A 184 -3.21 -17.64 1.01
N LYS A 185 -4.15 -18.31 1.68
CA LYS A 185 -5.55 -17.91 1.75
C LYS A 185 -5.80 -17.21 3.08
N LEU A 186 -6.58 -16.14 3.07
CA LEU A 186 -6.96 -15.37 4.25
C LEU A 186 -8.48 -15.27 4.29
N HIS A 187 -9.07 -15.66 5.41
CA HIS A 187 -10.47 -15.44 5.73
C HIS A 187 -10.57 -14.37 6.82
N VAL A 188 -11.39 -13.35 6.58
CA VAL A 188 -11.62 -12.24 7.53
C VAL A 188 -13.11 -12.01 7.69
N GLU A 189 -13.58 -11.95 8.93
CA GLU A 189 -14.93 -11.49 9.29
C GLU A 189 -14.85 -10.14 9.97
N PHE A 190 -15.53 -9.14 9.41
CA PHE A 190 -15.49 -7.76 9.88
C PHE A 190 -16.88 -7.11 9.92
N SER A 191 -17.03 -6.06 10.72
CA SER A 191 -18.17 -5.15 10.74
C SER A 191 -17.67 -3.73 10.95
N LEU A 192 -18.38 -2.74 10.42
CA LEU A 192 -18.00 -1.34 10.47
C LEU A 192 -19.20 -0.45 10.76
N ALA A 193 -18.97 0.68 11.42
CA ALA A 193 -20.01 1.68 11.63
C ALA A 193 -20.24 2.53 10.37
N GLN A 194 -21.38 3.21 10.32
CA GLN A 194 -21.69 4.15 9.24
C GLN A 194 -20.58 5.21 9.10
N HIS A 195 -20.24 5.57 7.86
CA HIS A 195 -19.18 6.49 7.48
C HIS A 195 -17.76 6.06 7.86
N SER A 196 -17.56 4.77 8.18
CA SER A 196 -16.24 4.24 8.50
C SER A 196 -15.50 3.76 7.26
N ASN A 197 -14.19 3.78 7.37
CA ASN A 197 -13.22 3.25 6.44
C ASN A 197 -12.17 2.46 7.23
N SER A 198 -11.73 1.35 6.67
CA SER A 198 -10.66 0.51 7.18
C SER A 198 -10.04 -0.24 5.99
N GLY A 199 -9.18 -1.20 6.26
CA GLY A 199 -8.59 -2.03 5.22
C GLY A 199 -7.87 -3.21 5.83
N VAL A 200 -7.74 -4.27 5.03
CA VAL A 200 -6.92 -5.43 5.34
C VAL A 200 -5.73 -5.44 4.38
N ALA A 201 -4.54 -5.12 4.87
CA ALA A 201 -3.34 -5.13 4.05
C ALA A 201 -2.67 -6.52 4.07
N LEU A 202 -2.57 -7.11 2.89
CA LEU A 202 -1.85 -8.35 2.64
C LEU A 202 -0.35 -8.07 2.65
N ARG A 203 0.41 -8.89 3.37
CA ARG A 203 1.86 -8.73 3.57
C ARG A 203 2.26 -7.33 4.07
N ASN A 204 1.37 -6.64 4.80
CA ASN A 204 1.58 -5.27 5.28
C ASN A 204 1.81 -4.24 4.14
N ARG A 205 1.25 -4.52 2.95
CA ARG A 205 1.54 -3.80 1.69
C ARG A 205 0.33 -3.56 0.79
N TYR A 206 -0.54 -4.56 0.64
CA TYR A 206 -1.56 -4.57 -0.41
C TYR A 206 -2.96 -4.59 0.21
N GLU A 207 -3.61 -3.45 0.25
CA GLU A 207 -4.88 -3.18 0.92
C GLU A 207 -6.05 -3.72 0.11
N VAL A 208 -6.80 -4.63 0.70
CA VAL A 208 -8.19 -4.91 0.32
C VAL A 208 -9.07 -3.99 1.16
N GLN A 209 -9.74 -3.07 0.47
CA GLN A 209 -10.43 -1.93 1.05
C GLN A 209 -11.67 -2.34 1.85
N ILE A 210 -11.89 -1.74 3.03
CA ILE A 210 -13.15 -1.83 3.80
C ILE A 210 -13.77 -0.44 3.85
N LEU A 211 -14.99 -0.27 3.36
CA LEU A 211 -15.62 1.05 3.28
C LEU A 211 -17.14 0.95 3.42
N ASP A 212 -17.75 1.90 4.15
CA ASP A 212 -19.20 2.06 4.16
C ASP A 212 -19.67 2.73 2.84
N ASP A 213 -19.83 1.91 1.81
CA ASP A 213 -20.28 2.35 0.48
C ASP A 213 -21.41 1.49 -0.11
N TYR A 214 -22.18 0.80 0.75
CA TYR A 214 -23.28 -0.07 0.35
C TYR A 214 -24.24 0.56 -0.67
N GLY A 215 -24.52 -0.19 -1.73
CA GLY A 215 -25.40 0.23 -2.82
C GLY A 215 -24.79 1.24 -3.79
N ARG A 216 -23.52 1.62 -3.64
CA ARG A 216 -22.83 2.51 -4.58
C ARG A 216 -22.14 1.74 -5.71
N PRO A 217 -22.04 2.31 -6.92
CA PRO A 217 -21.25 1.73 -8.00
C PRO A 217 -19.78 1.53 -7.59
N PRO A 218 -19.19 0.34 -7.84
CA PRO A 218 -17.82 0.06 -7.43
C PRO A 218 -16.81 0.87 -8.25
N ASN A 219 -15.72 1.28 -7.58
CA ASN A 219 -14.51 1.81 -8.22
C ASN A 219 -13.27 1.29 -7.47
N ALA A 220 -12.07 1.75 -7.84
CA ALA A 220 -10.81 1.28 -7.25
C ALA A 220 -10.60 1.68 -5.78
N HIS A 221 -11.51 2.45 -5.19
CA HIS A 221 -11.50 2.88 -3.77
C HIS A 221 -12.74 2.34 -3.01
N SER A 222 -13.56 1.51 -3.65
CA SER A 222 -14.75 0.88 -3.04
C SER A 222 -14.41 -0.32 -2.19
N ALA A 223 -15.34 -0.74 -1.32
CA ALA A 223 -15.20 -1.97 -0.54
C ALA A 223 -14.93 -3.18 -1.46
N GLY A 224 -13.90 -3.97 -1.12
CA GLY A 224 -13.45 -5.14 -1.88
C GLY A 224 -12.47 -4.81 -3.02
N ALA A 225 -12.15 -3.53 -3.25
CA ALA A 225 -11.09 -3.14 -4.17
C ALA A 225 -9.71 -3.54 -3.63
N LEU A 226 -8.78 -3.85 -4.53
CA LEU A 226 -7.36 -3.64 -4.23
C LEU A 226 -7.11 -2.14 -4.36
N TYR A 227 -6.89 -1.46 -3.24
CA TYR A 227 -7.01 -0.01 -3.14
C TYR A 227 -6.19 0.73 -4.21
N SER A 228 -6.85 1.62 -4.96
CA SER A 228 -6.28 2.42 -6.05
C SER A 228 -5.66 1.59 -7.20
N ARG A 229 -5.89 0.27 -7.26
CA ARG A 229 -5.35 -0.64 -8.29
C ARG A 229 -6.44 -1.32 -9.10
N ILE A 230 -7.28 -2.11 -8.43
CA ILE A 230 -8.23 -3.01 -9.07
C ILE A 230 -9.59 -2.77 -8.44
N ALA A 231 -10.52 -2.24 -9.23
CA ALA A 231 -11.91 -2.13 -8.83
C ALA A 231 -12.55 -3.52 -8.74
N PRO A 232 -13.43 -3.77 -7.75
CA PRO A 232 -14.21 -4.99 -7.68
C PRO A 232 -15.25 -5.01 -8.81
N SER A 233 -15.57 -6.19 -9.33
CA SER A 233 -16.54 -6.36 -10.43
C SER A 233 -17.97 -5.95 -10.03
N GLU A 234 -18.30 -6.07 -8.75
CA GLU A 234 -19.55 -5.62 -8.16
C GLU A 234 -19.31 -5.16 -6.72
N ASN A 235 -20.16 -4.26 -6.21
CA ASN A 235 -20.19 -3.97 -4.78
C ASN A 235 -21.02 -5.06 -4.09
N ALA A 236 -20.33 -5.92 -3.33
CA ALA A 236 -20.94 -7.03 -2.59
C ALA A 236 -21.08 -6.73 -1.08
N SER A 237 -20.91 -5.46 -0.67
CA SER A 237 -21.09 -5.05 0.71
C SER A 237 -22.54 -5.19 1.19
N LYS A 238 -22.71 -5.05 2.50
CA LYS A 238 -23.95 -5.02 3.26
C LYS A 238 -24.07 -3.67 3.97
N PRO A 239 -25.26 -3.31 4.47
CA PRO A 239 -25.42 -2.14 5.32
C PRO A 239 -24.46 -2.14 6.52
N ALA A 240 -24.00 -0.95 6.92
CA ALA A 240 -23.14 -0.77 8.09
C ALA A 240 -23.72 -1.45 9.35
N GLY A 241 -22.84 -2.04 10.15
CA GLY A 241 -23.17 -2.83 11.35
C GLY A 241 -23.39 -4.32 11.07
N GLU A 242 -23.66 -4.72 9.83
CA GLU A 242 -23.73 -6.15 9.49
C GLU A 242 -22.33 -6.77 9.39
N TRP A 243 -22.25 -8.07 9.70
CA TRP A 243 -21.02 -8.83 9.54
C TRP A 243 -20.80 -9.21 8.08
N GLU A 244 -19.60 -8.93 7.63
CA GLU A 244 -19.10 -9.13 6.28
C GLU A 244 -17.91 -10.09 6.26
N THR A 245 -17.61 -10.61 5.08
CA THR A 245 -16.55 -11.60 4.89
C THR A 245 -15.68 -11.28 3.69
N TYR A 246 -14.37 -11.39 3.88
CA TYR A 246 -13.41 -11.53 2.80
C TYR A 246 -12.76 -12.91 2.83
N ASP A 247 -12.78 -13.58 1.67
CA ASP A 247 -11.95 -14.74 1.37
C ASP A 247 -10.95 -14.34 0.28
N ILE A 248 -9.70 -14.20 0.68
CA ILE A 248 -8.63 -13.68 -0.18
C ILE A 248 -7.63 -14.79 -0.44
N ARG A 249 -7.20 -14.94 -1.68
CA ARG A 249 -6.09 -15.81 -2.07
C ARG A 249 -5.01 -14.96 -2.70
N LEU A 250 -3.79 -15.06 -2.16
CA LEU A 250 -2.61 -14.38 -2.66
C LEU A 250 -1.51 -15.38 -3.00
N VAL A 251 -1.06 -15.36 -4.25
CA VAL A 251 0.07 -16.14 -4.75
C VAL A 251 0.97 -15.24 -5.59
N GLY A 252 2.24 -15.09 -5.20
CA GLY A 252 3.13 -14.11 -5.82
C GLY A 252 2.51 -12.70 -5.77
N CYS A 253 2.18 -12.14 -6.94
CA CYS A 253 1.46 -10.87 -7.09
C CYS A 253 0.01 -11.05 -7.60
N GLN A 254 -0.52 -12.28 -7.66
CA GLN A 254 -1.90 -12.54 -8.07
C GLN A 254 -2.82 -12.61 -6.86
N VAL A 255 -3.83 -11.74 -6.83
CA VAL A 255 -4.86 -11.68 -5.80
C VAL A 255 -6.22 -12.07 -6.36
N THR A 256 -6.92 -12.94 -5.63
CA THR A 256 -8.34 -13.23 -5.82
C THR A 256 -9.05 -12.82 -4.54
N VAL A 257 -10.13 -12.05 -4.66
CA VAL A 257 -10.94 -11.58 -3.54
C VAL A 257 -12.38 -12.04 -3.76
N ALA A 258 -12.90 -12.81 -2.81
CA ALA A 258 -14.33 -13.03 -2.66
C ALA A 258 -14.87 -12.20 -1.48
N PHE A 259 -15.90 -11.41 -1.75
CA PHE A 259 -16.58 -10.55 -0.80
C PHE A 259 -18.00 -11.07 -0.59
N ASN A 260 -18.34 -11.45 0.64
CA ASN A 260 -19.66 -12.01 0.97
C ASN A 260 -20.05 -13.19 0.07
N GLY A 261 -19.08 -14.08 -0.21
CA GLY A 261 -19.22 -15.26 -1.06
C GLY A 261 -19.23 -14.99 -2.57
N LYS A 262 -19.18 -13.72 -3.00
CA LYS A 262 -19.09 -13.36 -4.41
C LYS A 262 -17.67 -13.03 -4.79
N LYS A 263 -17.15 -13.63 -5.86
CA LYS A 263 -15.80 -13.35 -6.33
C LYS A 263 -15.77 -12.03 -7.10
N VAL A 264 -15.19 -11.00 -6.47
CA VAL A 264 -15.19 -9.63 -6.99
C VAL A 264 -13.87 -9.23 -7.67
N ILE A 265 -12.78 -9.94 -7.36
CA ILE A 265 -11.50 -9.86 -8.08
C ILE A 265 -11.05 -11.30 -8.34
N GLU A 266 -10.72 -11.64 -9.59
CA GLU A 266 -10.21 -12.96 -9.98
C GLU A 266 -8.81 -12.81 -10.58
N LYS A 267 -7.79 -13.38 -9.90
CA LYS A 267 -6.38 -13.38 -10.34
C LYS A 267 -5.86 -12.01 -10.79
N GLY A 268 -6.29 -10.96 -10.13
CA GLY A 268 -5.82 -9.60 -10.37
C GLY A 268 -4.32 -9.49 -10.09
N VAL A 269 -3.59 -8.77 -10.95
CA VAL A 269 -2.14 -8.58 -10.77
C VAL A 269 -1.91 -7.29 -9.98
N ILE A 270 -1.30 -7.44 -8.81
CA ILE A 270 -0.92 -6.32 -7.95
C ILE A 270 0.20 -5.53 -8.64
N ASP A 271 -0.04 -4.23 -8.82
CA ASP A 271 0.92 -3.29 -9.38
C ASP A 271 1.49 -2.35 -8.30
N GLY A 272 2.56 -2.80 -7.63
CA GLY A 272 3.23 -2.06 -6.57
C GLY A 272 2.43 -1.98 -5.25
N LEU A 273 2.94 -1.17 -4.33
CA LEU A 273 2.36 -1.00 -2.99
C LEU A 273 0.96 -0.36 -3.01
N THR A 274 0.25 -0.34 -1.89
CA THR A 274 -0.99 0.43 -1.68
C THR A 274 -0.86 1.35 -0.46
N ALA A 275 -1.91 2.11 -0.12
CA ALA A 275 -1.87 3.17 0.89
C ALA A 275 -1.44 2.69 2.29
N MET A 276 -1.89 1.49 2.68
CA MET A 276 -1.53 0.86 3.96
C MET A 276 -0.14 0.21 4.01
N ALA A 277 0.72 0.43 3.00
CA ALA A 277 2.06 -0.14 3.04
C ALA A 277 2.90 0.51 4.16
N HIS A 278 3.28 -0.29 5.15
CA HIS A 278 4.21 0.12 6.21
C HIS A 278 5.60 -0.50 6.04
N ASP A 279 5.73 -1.46 5.11
CA ASP A 279 7.01 -2.03 4.67
C ASP A 279 7.05 -2.06 3.14
N SER A 280 8.14 -1.58 2.53
CA SER A 280 8.28 -1.57 1.06
C SER A 280 8.90 -2.84 0.48
N ASP A 281 9.35 -3.82 1.28
CA ASP A 281 10.05 -5.01 0.75
C ASP A 281 9.14 -5.99 0.02
N GLU A 282 8.84 -5.76 -1.26
CA GLU A 282 7.86 -6.61 -1.97
C GLU A 282 8.29 -8.09 -2.01
N GLY A 283 9.59 -8.39 -1.88
CA GLY A 283 10.17 -9.73 -1.98
C GLY A 283 10.13 -10.57 -0.72
N GLU A 284 9.74 -10.00 0.42
CA GLU A 284 9.77 -10.70 1.71
C GLU A 284 8.35 -11.03 2.21
N PRO A 285 8.19 -12.14 2.97
CA PRO A 285 6.96 -12.39 3.72
C PRO A 285 6.58 -11.20 4.60
N GLY A 286 5.28 -10.95 4.74
CA GLY A 286 4.75 -9.84 5.54
C GLY A 286 3.58 -10.27 6.41
N GLY A 287 3.28 -9.47 7.44
CA GLY A 287 2.11 -9.70 8.29
C GLY A 287 0.80 -9.31 7.60
N ILE A 288 -0.33 -9.60 8.25
CA ILE A 288 -1.63 -9.06 7.88
C ILE A 288 -1.84 -7.79 8.71
N ALA A 289 -2.12 -6.66 8.06
CA ALA A 289 -2.37 -5.40 8.76
C ALA A 289 -3.83 -4.97 8.68
N LEU A 290 -4.30 -4.28 9.72
CA LEU A 290 -5.66 -3.76 9.84
C LEU A 290 -5.61 -2.25 10.09
N GLN A 291 -6.39 -1.47 9.33
CA GLN A 291 -6.47 -0.02 9.49
C GLN A 291 -7.41 0.36 10.63
N GLY A 292 -6.94 1.23 11.52
CA GLY A 292 -7.66 1.55 12.76
C GLY A 292 -8.13 2.99 12.93
N ASP A 293 -7.78 3.90 12.03
CA ASP A 293 -7.83 5.35 12.25
C ASP A 293 -8.93 6.10 11.45
N HIS A 294 -9.75 5.38 10.68
CA HIS A 294 -10.77 6.00 9.80
C HIS A 294 -12.23 5.60 10.12
N GLY A 295 -12.52 5.35 11.39
CA GLY A 295 -13.86 5.07 11.90
C GLY A 295 -13.97 3.75 12.66
N PRO A 296 -15.07 3.51 13.39
CA PRO A 296 -15.23 2.28 14.15
C PRO A 296 -15.30 1.03 13.25
N VAL A 297 -14.48 0.04 13.59
CA VAL A 297 -14.41 -1.25 12.88
C VAL A 297 -14.15 -2.37 13.89
N GLU A 298 -14.74 -3.54 13.63
CA GLU A 298 -14.61 -4.75 14.43
C GLU A 298 -14.21 -5.93 13.55
N PHE A 299 -13.34 -6.82 14.06
CA PHE A 299 -12.89 -8.06 13.42
C PHE A 299 -13.04 -9.22 14.39
N ARG A 300 -13.83 -10.24 14.06
CA ARG A 300 -14.08 -11.38 14.97
C ARG A 300 -13.38 -12.67 14.57
N LYS A 301 -13.00 -12.82 13.31
CA LYS A 301 -12.30 -14.00 12.82
C LYS A 301 -11.29 -13.62 11.76
N ILE A 302 -10.06 -14.08 11.93
CA ILE A 302 -8.95 -13.84 11.01
C ILE A 302 -8.18 -15.16 10.91
N THR A 303 -8.47 -15.94 9.88
CA THR A 303 -7.86 -17.26 9.67
C THR A 303 -6.98 -17.21 8.44
N ILE A 304 -5.71 -17.57 8.58
CA ILE A 304 -4.78 -17.66 7.46
C ILE A 304 -4.39 -19.12 7.20
N THR A 305 -4.38 -19.52 5.94
CA THR A 305 -3.94 -20.84 5.50
C THR A 305 -2.76 -20.65 4.55
N PRO A 306 -1.52 -20.92 4.98
CA PRO A 306 -0.35 -20.83 4.11
C PRO A 306 -0.52 -21.72 2.88
N LEU A 307 -0.05 -21.24 1.72
CA LEU A 307 0.00 -22.02 0.49
C LEU A 307 1.41 -22.54 0.28
N VAL A 308 1.50 -23.85 0.07
CA VAL A 308 2.77 -24.56 -0.11
C VAL A 308 2.79 -25.21 -1.48
N HIS A 309 3.94 -25.16 -2.13
CA HIS A 309 4.18 -25.83 -3.40
C HIS A 309 4.71 -27.24 -3.14
#